data_AF-Q1K0J8-F1
#
_entry.id   AF-Q1K0J8-F1
#
_cell.length_a   1.000
_cell.length_b   1.000
_cell.length_c   1.000
_cell.angle_alpha   90.00
_cell.angle_beta   90.00
_cell.angle_gamma   90.00
#
_symmetry.space_group_name_H-M   'P 1'
#
loop_
_entity.id
_entity.type
_entity.pdbx_description
1 polymer ?
#
loop_
_entity_poly.entity_id
_entity_poly.type
_entity_poly.pdbx_seq_one_letter_code
_entity_poly.pdbx_strand_id
1 'polypeptide(L)' 'MKQAIRSDMTLLDIVSAHEQTIETFHRYDEQAGVCLCCTALFDTVEAVASAYQLDLGALMVDLNQAASQA' A
#
# COMPACT_ATOMS: atom_id res chain seq x y z
N MET A 1 -16.24 11.63 -3.60
CA MET A 1 -16.45 10.18 -3.60
C MET A 1 -15.15 9.56 -3.13
N LYS A 2 -15.10 8.93 -1.95
CA LYS A 2 -13.90 8.20 -1.52
C LYS A 2 -13.84 6.88 -2.30
N GLN A 3 -12.78 6.68 -3.07
CA GLN A 3 -12.58 5.44 -3.81
C GLN A 3 -12.06 4.38 -2.84
N ALA A 4 -12.58 3.16 -2.94
CA ALA A 4 -12.04 2.03 -2.20
C ALA A 4 -10.70 1.63 -2.83
N ILE A 5 -9.70 1.38 -2.01
CA ILE A 5 -8.39 0.92 -2.49
C ILE A 5 -8.52 -0.54 -2.87
N ARG A 6 -8.02 -0.89 -4.07
CA ARG A 6 -8.04 -2.25 -4.61
C ARG A 6 -6.62 -2.77 -4.78
N SER A 7 -6.44 -4.09 -4.74
CA SER A 7 -5.13 -4.74 -4.82
C SER A 7 -4.46 -4.61 -6.19
N ASP A 8 -5.23 -4.32 -7.23
CA ASP A 8 -4.77 -4.09 -8.61
C ASP A 8 -4.24 -2.66 -8.84
N MET A 9 -4.43 -1.75 -7.87
CA MET A 9 -3.88 -0.39 -7.94
C MET A 9 -2.38 -0.40 -7.65
N THR A 10 -1.65 0.51 -8.28
CA THR A 10 -0.23 0.71 -7.98
C THR A 10 -0.04 1.45 -6.66
N LEU A 11 1.11 1.27 -6.01
CA LEU A 11 1.45 2.05 -4.82
C LEU A 11 1.34 3.55 -5.12
N LEU A 12 1.81 3.99 -6.30
CA LEU A 12 1.71 5.36 -6.76
C LEU A 12 0.26 5.86 -6.85
N ASP A 13 -0.65 5.09 -7.47
CA ASP A 13 -2.07 5.47 -7.58
C ASP A 13 -2.69 5.68 -6.19
N ILE A 14 -2.35 4.80 -5.25
CA ILE A 14 -2.88 4.82 -3.89
C ILE A 14 -2.36 6.02 -3.13
N VAL A 15 -1.04 6.25 -3.09
CA VAL A 15 -0.47 7.40 -2.37
C VAL A 15 -0.86 8.73 -3.02
N SER A 16 -1.04 8.76 -4.35
CA SER A 16 -1.52 9.95 -5.06
C SER A 16 -2.99 10.27 -4.78
N ALA A 17 -3.82 9.25 -4.56
CA ALA A 17 -5.22 9.44 -4.19
C ALA A 17 -5.42 9.65 -2.68
N HIS A 18 -4.54 9.07 -1.88
CA HIS A 18 -4.64 8.98 -0.42
C HIS A 18 -3.25 9.09 0.22
N GLU A 19 -2.74 10.31 0.39
CA GLU A 19 -1.42 10.57 0.98
C GLU A 19 -1.22 9.94 2.37
N GLN A 20 -2.30 9.76 3.14
CA GLN A 20 -2.27 9.15 4.48
C GLN A 20 -1.82 7.69 4.46
N THR A 21 -1.95 7.01 3.32
CA THR A 21 -1.50 5.61 3.17
C THR A 21 0.03 5.48 3.17
N ILE A 22 0.78 6.57 2.98
CA ILE A 22 2.25 6.57 3.04
C ILE A 22 2.75 6.08 4.41
N GLU A 23 2.08 6.46 5.50
CA GLU A 23 2.44 5.98 6.84
C GLU A 23 2.22 4.48 6.98
N THR A 24 1.16 3.95 6.36
CA THR A 24 0.95 2.50 6.28
C THR A 24 2.12 1.84 5.57
N PHE A 25 2.49 2.30 4.37
CA PHE A 25 3.62 1.74 3.62
C PHE A 25 4.94 1.77 4.41
N HIS A 26 5.25 2.87 5.11
CA HIS A 26 6.43 2.96 5.97
C HIS A 26 6.46 1.90 7.08
N ARG A 27 5.32 1.50 7.64
CA ARG A 27 5.26 0.42 8.63
C ARG A 27 5.55 -0.95 8.01
N TYR A 28 5.17 -1.14 6.75
CA TYR A 28 5.45 -2.35 6.00
C TYR A 28 6.87 -2.35 5.40
N ASP A 29 7.52 -1.19 5.22
CA ASP A 29 8.92 -1.10 4.78
C ASP A 29 9.86 -1.85 5.75
N GLU A 30 9.61 -1.75 7.06
CA GLU A 30 10.36 -2.50 8.07
C GLU A 30 10.15 -4.02 7.96
N GLN A 31 8.96 -4.46 7.56
CA GLN A 31 8.64 -5.88 7.36
C GLN A 31 9.22 -6.42 6.04
N ALA A 32 9.14 -5.63 4.98
CA ALA A 32 9.70 -5.95 3.67
C ALA A 32 11.24 -5.89 3.66
N GLY A 33 11.83 -5.18 4.62
CA GLY A 33 13.28 -4.95 4.71
C GLY A 33 13.80 -3.98 3.64
N VAL A 34 12.90 -3.30 2.92
CA VAL A 34 13.20 -2.33 1.87
C VAL A 34 12.14 -1.23 1.86
N CYS A 35 12.47 -0.07 1.28
CA CYS A 35 11.50 0.98 1.02
C CYS A 35 10.59 0.56 -0.15
N LEU A 36 9.35 0.15 0.14
CA LEU A 36 8.35 -0.28 -0.86
C LEU A 36 8.04 0.84 -1.85
N CYS A 37 7.95 2.08 -1.36
CA CYS A 37 7.77 3.27 -2.19
C CYS A 37 8.98 3.58 -3.10
N CYS A 38 10.14 2.99 -2.84
CA CYS A 38 11.35 3.21 -3.64
C CYS A 38 11.58 2.06 -4.62
N THR A 39 11.33 0.82 -4.17
CA THR A 39 11.59 -0.39 -4.94
C THR A 39 10.43 -0.81 -5.81
N ALA A 40 9.20 -0.53 -5.38
CA ALA A 40 7.98 -1.09 -5.97
C ALA A 40 6.86 -0.05 -6.16
N LEU A 41 7.23 1.23 -6.34
CA LEU A 41 6.30 2.36 -6.48
C LEU A 41 5.28 2.16 -7.62
N PHE A 42 5.74 1.56 -8.71
CA PHE A 42 4.94 1.32 -9.93
C PHE A 42 4.32 -0.08 -9.97
N ASP A 43 4.59 -0.91 -8.98
CA ASP A 43 4.00 -2.24 -8.86
C ASP A 43 2.66 -2.17 -8.13
N THR A 44 1.82 -3.18 -8.37
CA THR A 44 0.53 -3.32 -7.70
C THR A 44 0.71 -3.80 -6.27
N VAL A 45 -0.24 -3.45 -5.39
CA VAL A 45 -0.22 -3.92 -4.00
C VAL A 45 -0.14 -5.45 -3.91
N GLU A 46 -0.85 -6.16 -4.80
CA GLU A 46 -0.79 -7.62 -4.90
C GLU A 46 0.61 -8.13 -5.26
N ALA A 47 1.25 -7.52 -6.26
CA ALA A 47 2.60 -7.90 -6.69
C ALA A 47 3.62 -7.66 -5.57
N VAL A 48 3.51 -6.51 -4.88
CA VAL A 48 4.37 -6.17 -3.74
C VAL A 48 4.18 -7.16 -2.59
N ALA A 49 2.93 -7.45 -2.22
CA ALA A 49 2.66 -8.40 -1.15
C ALA A 49 3.22 -9.79 -1.47
N SER A 50 3.07 -10.25 -2.72
CA SER A 50 3.64 -11.52 -3.15
C SER A 50 5.17 -11.50 -3.23
N ALA A 51 5.79 -10.39 -3.65
CA ALA A 51 7.24 -10.29 -3.82
C ALA A 51 7.99 -10.21 -2.48
N TYR A 52 7.40 -9.54 -1.49
CA TYR A 52 7.98 -9.33 -0.17
C TYR A 52 7.37 -10.25 0.91
N GLN A 53 6.56 -11.23 0.50
CA GLN A 53 5.91 -12.19 1.39
C GLN A 53 5.05 -11.52 2.49
N LEU A 54 4.44 -10.38 2.18
CA LEU A 54 3.57 -9.63 3.08
C LEU A 54 2.15 -10.17 3.03
N ASP A 55 1.39 -9.96 4.11
CA ASP A 55 -0.02 -10.30 4.14
C ASP A 55 -0.84 -9.26 3.36
N LEU A 56 -1.26 -9.63 2.14
CA LEU A 56 -2.08 -8.77 1.28
C LEU A 56 -3.40 -8.38 1.94
N GLY A 57 -4.01 -9.30 2.71
CA GLY A 57 -5.28 -9.04 3.39
C GLY A 57 -5.15 -7.98 4.48
N ALA A 58 -4.13 -8.11 5.33
CA ALA A 58 -3.81 -7.12 6.36
C ALA A 58 -3.45 -5.76 5.74
N LEU A 59 -2.59 -5.76 4.72
CA LEU A 59 -2.18 -4.54 4.01
C LEU A 59 -3.39 -3.82 3.39
N MET A 60 -4.28 -4.55 2.72
CA MET A 60 -5.49 -3.99 2.13
C MET A 60 -6.44 -3.38 3.18
N VAL A 61 -6.58 -4.02 4.34
CA VAL A 61 -7.40 -3.52 5.45
C VAL A 61 -6.80 -2.22 5.99
N ASP A 62 -5.50 -2.21 6.28
CA ASP A 62 -4.82 -1.02 6.82
C ASP A 62 -4.89 0.15 5.83
N LEU A 63 -4.68 -0.11 4.54
CA LEU A 63 -4.77 0.91 3.49
C LEU A 63 -6.19 1.50 3.38
N ASN A 64 -7.22 0.65 3.33
CA ASN A 64 -8.60 1.12 3.27
C ASN A 64 -9.01 1.85 4.56
N GLN A 65 -8.49 1.44 5.72
CA GLN A 65 -8.69 2.15 6.97
C GLN A 65 -8.04 3.53 6.94
N ALA A 66 -6.78 3.64 6.53
CA ALA A 66 -6.05 4.90 6.42
C ALA A 66 -6.75 5.87 5.46
N ALA A 67 -7.17 5.40 4.27
CA ALA A 67 -7.93 6.19 3.31
C ALA A 67 -9.32 6.63 3.84
N SER A 68 -9.91 5.84 4.75
CA SER A 68 -11.18 6.19 5.39
C SER A 68 -11.05 7.29 6.44
N GLN A 69 -9.86 7.54 6.99
CA GLN A 69 -9.62 8.58 8.00
C GLN A 69 -9.49 10.00 7.44
N ALA A 70 -9.66 10.20 6.12
CA ALA A 70 -9.61 11.50 5.44
C ALA A 70 -10.89 12.36 5.51
#